data_AF-A0A0A1VE93-F1
#
_entry.id   AF-A0A0A1VE93-F1
#
_cell.length_a   1.000
_cell.length_b   1.000
_cell.length_c   1.000
_cell.angle_alpha   90.00
_cell.angle_beta   90.00
_cell.angle_gamma   90.00
#
_symmetry.space_group_name_H-M   'P 1'
#
loop_
_entity.id
_entity.type
_entity.pdbx_description
1 polymer ?
#
loop_
_entity_poly.entity_id
_entity_poly.type
_entity_poly.pdbx_seq_one_letter_code
_entity_poly.pdbx_strand_id
1 'polypeptide(L)'
;METLDLNAVARMGLILAHLLAFAMAAVGIAFGDLAIFRKRRVDADMLATSQTFVKWALYALWATGLVVIWLDTRFDPATLATKPKLLAKLTVAIALSANGWLLHKVVFHRFTVPQDDPHRAATLPAIAGAISASSWLFAAFVGVGKAVAPALGYTGFIVLYLAVVSMAIGFSLFFIRPILAARMLRPEPVHTVIAEHARQLLGPFADDYLAENGVRAADIERNPARAVVRIGKLLEEIDPAHREAFDRLTARKLRGELAEAS
;
A
#
# COMPACT_ATOMS: atom_id res chain seq x y z
N MET A 1 -10.29 31.50 -43.13
CA MET A 1 -10.07 30.49 -42.09
C MET A 1 -9.07 31.07 -41.12
N GLU A 2 -9.50 31.40 -39.90
CA GLU A 2 -8.60 31.77 -38.80
C GLU A 2 -7.49 30.73 -38.71
N THR A 3 -6.24 31.19 -38.77
CA THR A 3 -5.08 30.37 -38.44
C THR A 3 -5.26 29.94 -37.00
N LEU A 4 -5.68 28.70 -36.77
CA LEU A 4 -5.69 28.07 -35.46
C LEU A 4 -4.35 28.41 -34.79
N ASP A 5 -4.42 29.13 -33.67
CA ASP A 5 -3.22 29.43 -32.89
C ASP A 5 -2.70 28.11 -32.35
N LEU A 6 -1.74 27.54 -33.08
CA LEU A 6 -1.19 26.22 -32.85
C LEU A 6 -0.62 26.11 -31.43
N ASN A 7 -0.13 27.22 -30.87
CA ASN A 7 0.36 27.29 -29.50
C ASN A 7 -0.77 27.20 -28.48
N ALA A 8 -1.90 27.88 -28.72
CA ALA A 8 -3.08 27.78 -27.86
C ALA A 8 -3.65 26.36 -27.86
N VAL A 9 -3.74 25.72 -29.03
CA VAL A 9 -4.20 24.33 -29.17
C VAL A 9 -3.23 23.36 -28.47
N ALA A 10 -1.92 23.51 -28.68
CA ALA A 10 -0.91 22.69 -28.01
C ALA A 10 -0.96 22.84 -26.49
N ARG A 11 -1.07 24.08 -25.99
CA ARG A 11 -1.22 24.38 -24.57
C ARG A 11 -2.46 23.73 -23.97
N MET A 12 -3.60 23.84 -24.67
CA MET A 12 -4.86 23.22 -24.23
C MET A 12 -4.74 21.69 -24.18
N GLY A 13 -4.15 21.08 -25.21
CA GLY A 13 -3.90 19.65 -25.27
C GLY A 13 -2.99 19.14 -24.15
N LEU A 14 -1.92 19.88 -23.83
CA LEU A 14 -1.02 19.55 -22.72
C LEU A 14 -1.69 19.65 -21.36
N ILE A 15 -2.52 20.68 -21.14
CA ILE A 15 -3.29 20.82 -19.89
C ILE A 15 -4.26 19.65 -19.74
N LEU A 16 -4.95 19.26 -20.82
CA LEU A 16 -5.84 18.10 -20.82
C LEU A 16 -5.08 16.80 -20.53
N ALA A 17 -3.93 16.58 -21.19
CA ALA A 17 -3.09 15.41 -20.95
C ALA A 17 -2.60 15.35 -19.49
N HIS A 18 -2.23 16.49 -18.91
CA HIS A 18 -1.84 16.59 -17.50
C HIS A 18 -3.00 16.25 -16.56
N LEU A 19 -4.20 16.74 -16.84
CA LEU A 19 -5.42 16.41 -16.08
C LEU A 19 -5.77 14.92 -16.17
N LEU A 20 -5.63 14.31 -17.34
CA LEU A 20 -5.86 12.87 -17.53
C LEU A 20 -4.82 12.05 -16.75
N ALA A 21 -3.54 12.43 -16.81
CA ALA A 21 -2.49 11.78 -16.02
C ALA A 21 -2.76 11.88 -14.51
N PHE A 22 -3.25 13.05 -14.06
CA PHE A 22 -3.68 13.25 -12.67
C PHE A 22 -4.85 12.32 -12.28
N ALA A 23 -5.88 12.23 -13.13
CA ALA A 23 -7.03 11.37 -12.89
C ALA A 23 -6.64 9.88 -12.83
N MET A 24 -5.77 9.44 -13.74
CA MET A 24 -5.24 8.07 -13.75
C MET A 24 -4.46 7.76 -12.47
N ALA A 25 -3.61 8.69 -12.01
CA ALA A 25 -2.91 8.50 -10.74
C ALA A 25 -3.89 8.40 -9.56
N ALA A 26 -4.93 9.24 -9.52
CA ALA A 26 -5.96 9.20 -8.47
C ALA A 26 -6.69 7.84 -8.45
N VAL A 27 -7.04 7.29 -9.61
CA VAL A 27 -7.63 5.96 -9.74
C VAL A 27 -6.66 4.87 -9.24
N GLY A 28 -5.39 4.94 -9.64
CA GLY A 28 -4.36 4.00 -9.19
C GLY A 28 -4.15 4.00 -7.68
N ILE A 29 -4.20 5.19 -7.05
CA ILE A 29 -4.13 5.35 -5.59
C ILE A 29 -5.38 4.76 -4.94
N ALA A 30 -6.57 5.08 -5.44
CA ALA A 30 -7.82 4.54 -4.90
C ALA A 30 -7.86 3.00 -4.96
N PHE A 31 -7.38 2.40 -6.06
CA PHE A 31 -7.24 0.95 -6.15
C PHE A 31 -6.19 0.39 -5.17
N GLY A 32 -5.06 1.08 -5.00
CA GLY A 32 -4.05 0.71 -4.00
C GLY A 32 -4.58 0.76 -2.58
N ASP A 33 -5.32 1.82 -2.22
CA ASP A 33 -5.96 1.96 -0.92
C ASP A 33 -7.02 0.87 -0.72
N LEU A 34 -7.88 0.62 -1.72
CA LEU A 34 -8.84 -0.47 -1.67
C LEU A 34 -8.16 -1.85 -1.55
N ALA A 35 -7.02 -2.08 -2.19
CA ALA A 35 -6.23 -3.31 -2.02
C ALA A 35 -5.80 -3.49 -0.56
N ILE A 36 -5.36 -2.40 0.08
CA ILE A 36 -4.91 -2.38 1.46
C ILE A 36 -6.08 -2.55 2.44
N PHE A 37 -7.27 -2.01 2.14
CA PHE A 37 -8.41 -2.05 3.07
C PHE A 37 -9.34 -3.25 2.87
N ARG A 38 -9.58 -3.70 1.63
CA ARG A 38 -10.63 -4.68 1.27
C ARG A 38 -10.29 -6.14 1.60
N LYS A 39 -9.02 -6.56 1.52
CA LYS A 39 -8.62 -7.96 1.81
C LYS A 39 -7.67 -8.02 3.00
N ARG A 40 -7.92 -8.92 3.97
CA ARG A 40 -7.07 -9.11 5.17
C ARG A 40 -5.61 -9.39 4.82
N ARG A 41 -5.36 -9.97 3.64
CA ARG A 41 -4.04 -10.14 3.01
C ARG A 41 -3.74 -8.96 2.09
N VAL A 42 -2.59 -8.30 2.28
CA VAL A 42 -2.07 -7.34 1.29
C VAL A 42 -1.73 -8.12 0.03
N ASP A 43 -2.52 -7.94 -1.01
CA ASP A 43 -2.23 -8.49 -2.34
C ASP A 43 -1.04 -7.72 -2.93
N ALA A 44 0.16 -8.27 -2.71
CA ALA A 44 1.41 -7.63 -3.10
C ALA A 44 1.51 -7.43 -4.62
N ASP A 45 0.91 -8.32 -5.41
CA ASP A 45 0.94 -8.27 -6.87
C ASP A 45 -0.01 -7.19 -7.39
N MET A 46 -1.21 -7.08 -6.80
CA MET A 46 -2.14 -5.99 -7.14
C MET A 46 -1.56 -4.62 -6.71
N LEU A 47 -0.92 -4.56 -5.53
CA LEU A 47 -0.25 -3.35 -5.05
C LEU A 47 0.91 -2.92 -5.96
N ALA A 48 1.74 -3.88 -6.41
CA ALA A 48 2.86 -3.63 -7.32
C ALA A 48 2.36 -3.12 -8.69
N THR A 49 1.24 -3.66 -9.18
CA THR A 49 0.59 -3.21 -10.41
C THR A 49 0.06 -1.78 -10.28
N SER A 50 -0.69 -1.48 -9.21
CA SER A 50 -1.18 -0.12 -8.93
C SER A 50 -0.06 0.90 -8.80
N GLN A 51 1.04 0.54 -8.12
CA GLN A 51 2.18 1.43 -7.97
C GLN A 51 2.94 1.65 -9.28
N THR A 52 3.04 0.63 -10.14
CA THR A 52 3.63 0.79 -11.48
C THR A 52 2.82 1.78 -12.29
N PHE A 53 1.49 1.71 -12.21
CA PHE A 53 0.60 2.64 -12.87
C PHE A 53 0.74 4.08 -12.34
N VAL A 54 0.74 4.26 -11.01
CA VAL A 54 0.96 5.58 -10.37
C VAL A 54 2.32 6.16 -10.74
N LYS A 55 3.38 5.33 -10.81
CA LYS A 55 4.72 5.75 -11.23
C LYS A 55 4.72 6.31 -12.66
N TRP A 56 4.08 5.61 -13.60
CA TRP A 56 3.97 6.07 -14.99
C TRP A 56 3.13 7.35 -15.11
N ALA A 57 2.02 7.43 -14.36
CA ALA A 57 1.21 8.64 -14.31
C ALA A 57 1.99 9.83 -13.74
N LEU A 58 2.85 9.61 -12.73
CA LEU A 58 3.72 10.64 -12.18
C LEU A 58 4.76 11.13 -13.21
N TYR A 59 5.35 10.23 -13.99
CA TYR A 59 6.25 10.63 -15.09
C TYR A 59 5.52 11.44 -16.16
N ALA A 60 4.30 11.04 -16.54
CA ALA A 60 3.48 11.81 -17.47
C ALA A 60 3.13 13.20 -16.92
N LEU A 61 2.80 13.32 -15.63
CA LEU A 61 2.56 14.60 -14.95
C LEU A 61 3.79 15.51 -14.98
N TRP A 62 4.97 14.96 -14.70
CA TRP A 62 6.23 15.70 -14.76
C TRP A 62 6.53 16.17 -16.18
N ALA A 63 6.45 15.29 -17.18
CA ALA A 63 6.71 15.63 -18.57
C ALA A 63 5.75 16.73 -19.06
N THR A 64 4.45 16.54 -18.90
CA THR A 64 3.43 17.53 -19.31
C THR A 64 3.56 18.83 -18.53
N GLY A 65 3.81 18.76 -17.21
CA GLY A 65 3.98 19.93 -16.35
C GLY A 65 5.20 20.78 -16.73
N LEU A 66 6.34 20.15 -16.99
CA LEU A 66 7.56 20.85 -17.42
C LEU A 66 7.40 21.50 -18.80
N VAL A 67 6.74 20.82 -19.74
CA VAL A 67 6.47 21.40 -21.07
C VAL A 67 5.55 22.61 -20.96
N VAL A 68 4.51 22.57 -20.12
CA VAL A 68 3.65 23.74 -19.87
C VAL A 68 4.41 24.88 -19.21
N ILE A 69 5.28 24.60 -18.23
CA ILE A 69 6.15 25.61 -17.61
C ILE A 69 7.07 26.24 -18.67
N TRP A 70 7.67 25.42 -19.53
CA TRP A 70 8.53 25.90 -20.61
C TRP A 70 7.76 26.80 -21.60
N LEU A 71 6.55 26.42 -22.01
CA LEU A 71 5.71 27.25 -22.89
C LEU A 71 5.32 28.58 -22.24
N ASP A 72 4.96 28.55 -20.94
CA ASP A 72 4.43 29.72 -20.23
C ASP A 72 5.50 30.66 -19.65
N THR A 73 6.74 30.20 -19.47
CA THR A 73 7.81 30.94 -18.78
C THR A 73 9.19 30.82 -19.41
N ARG A 74 9.40 29.89 -20.36
CA ARG A 74 10.71 29.53 -20.93
C ARG A 74 11.78 29.19 -19.88
N PHE A 75 11.36 28.74 -18.69
CA PHE A 75 12.22 28.54 -17.52
C PHE A 75 12.97 29.78 -17.03
N ASP A 76 12.46 30.98 -17.32
CA ASP A 76 13.01 32.20 -16.75
C ASP A 76 12.78 32.23 -15.22
N PRO A 77 13.84 32.19 -14.38
CA PRO A 77 13.71 32.17 -12.93
C PRO A 77 12.99 33.40 -12.38
N ALA A 78 13.13 34.57 -13.01
CA ALA A 78 12.48 35.80 -12.59
C ALA A 78 10.95 35.71 -12.81
N THR A 79 10.52 35.20 -13.97
CA THR A 79 9.11 34.96 -14.28
C THR A 79 8.51 33.82 -13.44
N LEU A 80 9.31 32.81 -13.08
CA LEU A 80 8.88 31.74 -12.16
C LEU A 80 8.65 32.25 -10.73
N ALA A 81 9.54 33.12 -10.24
CA ALA A 81 9.46 33.72 -8.90
C ALA A 81 8.17 34.53 -8.68
N THR A 82 7.65 35.15 -9.74
CA THR A 82 6.42 35.96 -9.69
C THR A 82 5.13 35.12 -9.72
N LYS A 83 5.23 33.79 -9.93
CA LYS A 83 4.09 32.87 -10.01
C LYS A 83 4.05 31.93 -8.79
N PRO A 84 3.64 32.41 -7.59
CA PRO A 84 3.68 31.64 -6.34
C PRO A 84 2.89 30.32 -6.40
N LYS A 85 1.76 30.31 -7.12
CA LYS A 85 0.95 29.11 -7.36
C LYS A 85 1.72 28.02 -8.12
N LEU A 86 2.54 28.42 -9.09
CA LEU A 86 3.33 27.50 -9.90
C LEU A 86 4.47 26.89 -9.08
N LEU A 87 5.15 27.72 -8.29
CA LEU A 87 6.19 27.28 -7.37
C LEU A 87 5.65 26.28 -6.34
N ALA A 88 4.48 26.56 -5.75
CA ALA A 88 3.86 25.64 -4.80
C ALA A 88 3.55 24.28 -5.44
N LYS A 89 3.00 24.25 -6.66
CA LYS A 89 2.78 22.99 -7.40
C LYS A 89 4.07 22.21 -7.61
N LEU A 90 5.15 22.91 -8.01
CA LEU A 90 6.44 22.28 -8.26
C LEU A 90 7.05 21.72 -6.96
N THR A 91 6.99 22.46 -5.86
CA THR A 91 7.45 22.00 -4.55
C THR A 91 6.72 20.73 -4.11
N VAL A 92 5.39 20.69 -4.26
CA VAL A 92 4.58 19.52 -3.90
C VAL A 92 4.91 18.33 -4.82
N ALA A 93 5.09 18.56 -6.12
CA ALA A 93 5.49 17.50 -7.06
C ALA A 93 6.86 16.91 -6.73
N ILE A 94 7.83 17.74 -6.32
CA ILE A 94 9.16 17.29 -5.86
C ILE A 94 9.03 16.47 -4.57
N ALA A 95 8.26 16.97 -3.59
CA ALA A 95 8.03 16.26 -2.33
C ALA A 95 7.37 14.89 -2.57
N LEU A 96 6.42 14.82 -3.50
CA LEU A 96 5.75 13.58 -3.89
C LEU A 96 6.72 12.60 -4.56
N SER A 97 7.58 13.06 -5.46
CA SER A 97 8.62 12.24 -6.09
C SER A 97 9.62 11.70 -5.06
N ALA A 98 10.06 12.53 -4.12
CA ALA A 98 10.97 12.13 -3.05
C ALA A 98 10.32 11.08 -2.13
N ASN A 99 9.04 11.26 -1.78
CA ASN A 99 8.28 10.29 -0.99
C ASN A 99 8.05 8.97 -1.75
N GLY A 100 7.76 9.02 -3.05
CA GLY A 100 7.63 7.83 -3.90
C GLY A 100 8.92 7.02 -4.01
N TRP A 101 10.07 7.70 -4.10
CA TRP A 101 11.38 7.05 -4.07
C TRP A 101 11.66 6.39 -2.70
N LEU A 102 11.31 7.06 -1.60
CA LEU A 102 11.45 6.51 -0.25
C LEU A 102 10.60 5.25 -0.05
N LEU A 103 9.35 5.25 -0.54
CA LEU A 103 8.47 4.08 -0.52
C LEU A 103 9.08 2.89 -1.26
N HIS A 104 9.58 3.11 -2.49
CA HIS A 104 10.19 2.03 -3.27
C HIS A 104 11.46 1.45 -2.63
N LYS A 105 12.30 2.30 -2.04
CA LYS A 105 13.57 1.86 -1.45
C LYS A 105 13.40 1.22 -0.07
N VAL A 106 12.50 1.76 0.76
CA VAL A 106 12.39 1.37 2.18
C VAL A 106 11.25 0.39 2.41
N VAL A 107 10.07 0.61 1.85
CA VAL A 107 8.88 -0.20 2.17
C VAL A 107 8.97 -1.58 1.51
N PHE A 108 9.34 -1.66 0.23
CA PHE A 108 9.53 -2.95 -0.44
C PHE A 108 10.68 -3.77 0.14
N HIS A 109 11.76 -3.13 0.56
CA HIS A 109 12.86 -3.82 1.22
C HIS A 109 12.48 -4.34 2.62
N ARG A 110 11.55 -3.68 3.31
CA ARG A 110 11.07 -4.12 4.64
C ARG A 110 10.04 -5.25 4.55
N PHE A 111 9.34 -5.40 3.43
CA PHE A 111 8.45 -6.56 3.21
C PHE A 111 9.21 -7.85 2.87
N THR A 112 10.45 -7.77 2.39
CA THR A 112 11.27 -8.94 2.04
C THR A 112 12.17 -9.43 3.18
N VAL A 113 12.30 -8.68 4.28
CA VAL A 113 13.16 -9.02 5.42
C VAL A 113 12.31 -9.22 6.69
N PRO A 114 12.41 -10.35 7.42
CA PRO A 114 11.72 -10.54 8.70
C PRO A 114 12.01 -9.36 9.65
N GLN A 115 10.97 -8.76 10.21
CA GLN A 115 11.10 -7.67 11.20
C GLN A 115 10.65 -8.19 12.55
N ASP A 116 11.47 -7.97 13.58
CA ASP A 116 11.20 -8.42 14.96
C ASP A 116 10.05 -7.65 15.64
N ASP A 117 9.66 -6.47 15.12
CA ASP A 117 8.60 -5.62 15.65
C ASP A 117 7.66 -5.09 14.54
N PRO A 118 6.47 -5.71 14.36
CA PRO A 118 5.46 -5.32 13.37
C PRO A 118 4.94 -3.88 13.53
N HIS A 119 4.90 -3.35 14.77
CA HIS A 119 4.41 -1.99 15.03
C HIS A 119 5.42 -0.92 14.61
N ARG A 120 6.72 -1.21 14.72
CA ARG A 120 7.78 -0.36 14.15
C ARG A 120 7.83 -0.48 12.64
N ALA A 121 7.67 -1.69 12.09
CA ALA A 121 7.63 -1.93 10.65
C ALA A 121 6.48 -1.19 9.94
N ALA A 122 5.31 -1.09 10.60
CA ALA A 122 4.12 -0.41 10.07
C ALA A 122 4.19 1.13 10.10
N THR A 123 5.09 1.72 10.90
CA THR A 123 5.13 3.18 11.10
C THR A 123 5.59 3.92 9.83
N LEU A 124 6.64 3.43 9.18
CA LEU A 124 7.18 4.06 7.97
C LEU A 124 6.21 3.99 6.77
N PRO A 125 5.59 2.84 6.46
CA PRO A 125 4.53 2.77 5.44
C PRO A 125 3.34 3.68 5.76
N ALA A 126 2.90 3.76 7.03
CA ALA A 126 1.79 4.60 7.42
C ALA A 126 2.07 6.10 7.23
N ILE A 127 3.27 6.57 7.60
CA ILE A 127 3.69 7.96 7.39
C ILE A 127 3.83 8.26 5.89
N ALA A 128 4.53 7.41 5.16
CA ALA A 128 4.78 7.64 3.74
C ALA A 128 3.49 7.57 2.90
N GLY A 129 2.54 6.69 3.26
CA GLY A 129 1.20 6.66 2.71
C GLY A 129 0.43 7.96 2.98
N ALA A 130 0.46 8.45 4.23
CA ALA A 130 -0.20 9.71 4.60
C ALA A 130 0.37 10.93 3.85
N ILE A 131 1.70 11.03 3.74
CA ILE A 131 2.38 12.09 2.97
C ILE A 131 1.96 12.01 1.49
N SER A 132 1.89 10.80 0.93
CA SER A 132 1.47 10.61 -0.46
C SER A 132 0.03 11.09 -0.66
N ALA A 133 -0.93 10.55 0.10
CA ALA A 133 -2.34 10.87 -0.04
C ALA A 133 -2.63 12.36 0.15
N SER A 134 -2.05 12.97 1.19
CA SER A 134 -2.18 14.41 1.44
C SER A 134 -1.56 15.26 0.34
N SER A 135 -0.40 14.86 -0.21
CA SER A 135 0.25 15.58 -1.31
C SER A 135 -0.54 15.53 -2.62
N TRP A 136 -1.16 14.39 -2.93
CA TRP A 136 -2.06 14.26 -4.09
C TRP A 136 -3.30 15.14 -3.96
N LEU A 137 -3.97 15.09 -2.80
CA LEU A 137 -5.14 15.92 -2.53
C LEU A 137 -4.80 17.42 -2.55
N PHE A 138 -3.66 17.78 -1.97
CA PHE A 138 -3.18 19.16 -1.97
C PHE A 138 -2.81 19.64 -3.38
N ALA A 139 -2.20 18.79 -4.21
CA ALA A 139 -1.95 19.11 -5.62
C ALA A 139 -3.25 19.39 -6.39
N ALA A 140 -4.32 18.61 -6.12
CA ALA A 140 -5.66 18.87 -6.66
C ALA A 140 -6.19 20.24 -6.23
N PHE A 141 -6.09 20.54 -4.93
CA PHE A 141 -6.50 21.83 -4.35
C PHE A 141 -5.75 23.01 -4.98
N VAL A 142 -4.42 22.93 -5.09
CA VAL A 142 -3.63 23.99 -5.76
C VAL A 142 -3.99 24.06 -7.25
N GLY A 143 -4.41 22.96 -7.87
CA GLY A 143 -5.02 22.96 -9.21
C GLY A 143 -6.14 23.99 -9.35
N VAL A 144 -7.16 23.87 -8.50
CA VAL A 144 -8.39 24.69 -8.54
C VAL A 144 -8.28 26.02 -7.79
N GLY A 145 -7.29 26.19 -6.92
CA GLY A 145 -7.12 27.35 -6.01
C GLY A 145 -6.74 28.68 -6.65
N LYS A 146 -7.24 29.02 -7.85
CA LYS A 146 -6.99 30.34 -8.48
C LYS A 146 -7.54 31.49 -7.63
N ALA A 147 -8.70 31.32 -7.01
CA ALA A 147 -9.34 32.36 -6.19
C ALA A 147 -8.54 32.71 -4.92
N VAL A 148 -7.88 31.73 -4.31
CA VAL A 148 -7.13 31.89 -3.07
C VAL A 148 -5.66 32.25 -3.29
N ALA A 149 -5.16 32.16 -4.52
CA ALA A 149 -3.75 32.38 -4.85
C ALA A 149 -3.24 33.80 -4.52
N PRO A 150 -3.99 34.90 -4.78
CA PRO A 150 -3.55 36.24 -4.41
C PRO A 150 -3.46 36.45 -2.89
N ALA A 151 -4.34 35.78 -2.13
CA ALA A 151 -4.41 35.93 -0.67
C ALA A 151 -3.34 35.12 0.07
N LEU A 152 -3.01 33.91 -0.42
CA LEU A 152 -2.07 33.00 0.24
C LEU A 152 -0.61 33.28 -0.15
N GLY A 153 -0.33 33.65 -1.40
CA GLY A 153 1.02 33.67 -1.93
C GLY A 153 1.73 32.30 -1.82
N TYR A 154 3.05 32.26 -2.02
CA TYR A 154 3.80 31.00 -1.97
C TYR A 154 3.86 30.45 -0.54
N THR A 155 4.22 31.30 0.43
CA THR A 155 4.36 30.92 1.84
C THR A 155 3.06 30.36 2.41
N GLY A 156 1.91 30.97 2.10
CA GLY A 156 0.61 30.47 2.56
C GLY A 156 0.29 29.07 2.01
N PHE A 157 0.62 28.79 0.74
CA PHE A 157 0.47 27.44 0.20
C PHE A 157 1.38 26.42 0.90
N ILE A 158 2.63 26.77 1.19
CA ILE A 158 3.55 25.85 1.85
C ILE A 158 3.15 25.61 3.31
N VAL A 159 2.76 26.64 4.05
CA VAL A 159 2.28 26.48 5.43
C VAL A 159 1.02 25.60 5.46
N LEU A 160 0.07 25.83 4.54
CA LEU A 160 -1.13 25.01 4.44
C LEU A 160 -0.79 23.56 4.06
N TYR A 161 0.15 23.35 3.14
CA TYR A 161 0.63 22.02 2.78
C TYR A 161 1.20 21.29 3.99
N LEU A 162 2.10 21.92 4.74
CA LEU A 162 2.70 21.33 5.94
C LEU A 162 1.67 21.03 7.02
N ALA A 163 0.66 21.89 7.20
CA ALA A 163 -0.43 21.67 8.14
C ALA A 163 -1.27 20.44 7.75
N VAL A 164 -1.64 20.32 6.48
CA VAL A 164 -2.40 19.18 5.95
C VAL A 164 -1.61 17.87 6.07
N VAL A 165 -0.31 17.90 5.73
CA VAL A 165 0.58 16.74 5.86
C VAL A 165 0.70 16.32 7.33
N SER A 166 0.92 17.27 8.24
CA SER A 166 1.04 16.99 9.68
C SER A 166 -0.23 16.37 10.26
N MET A 167 -1.40 16.90 9.88
CA MET A 167 -2.70 16.36 10.27
C MET A 167 -2.89 14.93 9.73
N ALA A 168 -2.56 14.69 8.46
CA ALA A 168 -2.67 13.37 7.83
C ALA A 168 -1.73 12.34 8.49
N ILE A 169 -0.50 12.74 8.83
CA ILE A 169 0.45 11.90 9.58
C ILE A 169 -0.12 11.56 10.96
N GLY A 170 -0.62 12.54 11.70
CA GLY A 170 -1.24 12.32 13.01
C GLY A 170 -2.41 11.33 12.94
N PHE A 171 -3.32 11.53 11.98
CA PHE A 171 -4.43 10.61 11.73
C PHE A 171 -3.95 9.20 11.37
N SER A 172 -2.97 9.08 10.46
CA SER A 172 -2.43 7.80 10.03
C SER A 172 -1.75 7.04 11.17
N LEU A 173 -0.98 7.73 12.02
CA LEU A 173 -0.32 7.12 13.17
C LEU A 173 -1.31 6.64 14.24
N PHE A 174 -2.43 7.36 14.43
CA PHE A 174 -3.44 7.00 15.41
C PHE A 174 -4.36 5.87 14.93
N PHE A 175 -4.84 5.94 13.69
CA PHE A 175 -5.87 5.01 13.17
C PHE A 175 -5.34 3.93 12.23
N ILE A 176 -4.37 4.26 11.36
CA ILE A 176 -3.92 3.36 10.28
C ILE A 176 -2.77 2.45 10.72
N ARG A 177 -1.84 2.95 11.54
CA ARG A 177 -0.73 2.17 12.11
C ARG A 177 -1.18 0.87 12.81
N PRO A 178 -2.18 0.85 13.71
CA PRO A 178 -2.60 -0.40 14.36
C PRO A 178 -3.19 -1.40 13.36
N ILE A 179 -3.90 -0.92 12.33
CA ILE A 179 -4.47 -1.76 11.27
C ILE A 179 -3.35 -2.38 10.42
N LEU A 180 -2.36 -1.58 10.02
CA LEU A 180 -1.21 -2.08 9.25
C LEU A 180 -0.38 -3.07 10.05
N ALA A 181 -0.13 -2.80 11.34
CA ALA A 181 0.60 -3.72 12.22
C ALA A 181 -0.12 -5.06 12.34
N ALA A 182 -1.45 -5.07 12.48
CA ALA A 182 -2.25 -6.28 12.51
C ALA A 182 -2.20 -7.08 11.20
N ARG A 183 -1.99 -6.42 10.05
CA ARG A 183 -1.85 -7.06 8.73
C ARG A 183 -0.41 -7.45 8.37
N MET A 184 0.59 -6.88 9.06
CA MET A 184 2.01 -7.23 8.93
C MET A 184 2.41 -8.41 9.82
N LEU A 185 1.59 -8.76 10.82
CA LEU A 185 1.72 -10.04 11.53
C LEU A 185 1.57 -11.18 10.52
N ARG A 186 2.62 -12.00 10.38
CA ARG A 186 2.60 -13.20 9.53
C ARG A 186 1.39 -14.06 9.91
N PRO A 187 0.73 -14.74 8.94
CA PRO A 187 -0.18 -15.81 9.29
C PRO A 187 0.56 -16.74 10.23
N GLU A 188 -0.10 -17.11 11.33
CA GLU A 188 0.40 -18.18 12.18
C GLU A 188 0.78 -19.34 11.27
N PRO A 189 2.05 -19.76 11.33
CA PRO A 189 2.55 -20.69 10.34
C PRO A 189 1.73 -21.97 10.44
N VAL A 190 1.38 -22.57 9.30
CA VAL A 190 0.43 -23.69 9.18
C VAL A 190 0.68 -24.80 10.23
N HIS A 191 1.92 -24.96 10.68
CA HIS A 191 2.30 -25.84 11.78
C HIS A 191 1.69 -25.52 13.15
N THR A 192 1.53 -24.25 13.57
CA THR A 192 0.88 -23.89 14.84
C THR A 192 -0.60 -24.19 14.78
N VAL A 193 -1.25 -23.90 13.66
CA VAL A 193 -2.66 -24.21 13.44
C VAL A 193 -2.92 -25.72 13.47
N ILE A 194 -2.08 -26.51 12.81
CA ILE A 194 -2.17 -27.97 12.82
C ILE A 194 -1.93 -28.52 14.22
N ALA A 195 -0.90 -28.03 14.92
CA ALA A 195 -0.56 -28.49 16.26
C ALA A 195 -1.65 -28.11 17.29
N GLU A 196 -2.19 -26.90 17.21
CA GLU A 196 -3.27 -26.44 18.08
C GLU A 196 -4.58 -27.19 17.82
N HIS A 197 -4.90 -27.50 16.56
CA HIS A 197 -6.09 -28.30 16.22
C HIS A 197 -5.92 -29.76 16.64
N ALA A 198 -4.73 -30.33 16.49
CA ALA A 198 -4.43 -31.66 17.01
C ALA A 198 -4.56 -31.70 18.54
N ARG A 199 -4.09 -30.65 19.25
CA ARG A 199 -4.29 -30.47 20.70
C ARG A 199 -5.77 -30.35 21.08
N GLN A 200 -6.57 -29.67 20.27
CA GLN A 200 -7.98 -29.49 20.54
C GLN A 200 -8.78 -30.80 20.38
N LEU A 201 -8.37 -31.67 19.46
CA LEU A 201 -8.99 -32.98 19.22
C LEU A 201 -8.49 -34.06 20.19
N LEU A 202 -7.20 -34.08 20.48
CA LEU A 202 -6.55 -35.08 21.36
C LEU A 202 -6.57 -34.68 22.85
N GLY A 203 -6.93 -33.44 23.15
CA GLY A 203 -6.97 -32.91 24.51
C GLY A 203 -5.57 -32.71 25.13
N PRO A 204 -5.45 -32.69 26.47
CA PRO A 204 -4.20 -32.34 27.17
C PRO A 204 -3.04 -33.32 26.94
N PHE A 205 -3.29 -34.50 26.33
CA PHE A 205 -2.28 -35.53 26.05
C PHE A 205 -1.70 -35.47 24.65
N ALA A 206 -2.13 -34.50 23.83
CA ALA A 206 -1.77 -34.42 22.43
C ALA A 206 -0.26 -34.30 22.17
N ASP A 207 0.43 -33.49 22.98
CA ASP A 207 1.86 -33.24 22.79
C ASP A 207 2.70 -34.49 23.07
N ASP A 208 2.34 -35.24 24.12
CA ASP A 208 3.01 -36.49 24.48
C ASP A 208 2.71 -37.58 23.43
N TYR A 209 1.45 -37.72 23.02
CA TYR A 209 1.04 -38.70 22.01
C TYR A 209 1.69 -38.44 20.63
N LEU A 210 1.77 -37.18 20.20
CA LEU A 210 2.42 -36.81 18.96
C LEU A 210 3.94 -37.02 19.05
N ALA A 211 4.55 -36.71 20.19
CA ALA A 211 5.98 -36.91 20.41
C ALA A 211 6.38 -38.40 20.42
N GLU A 212 5.60 -39.25 21.09
CA GLU A 212 5.78 -40.71 21.11
C GLU A 212 5.66 -41.33 19.71
N ASN A 213 4.77 -40.78 18.88
CA ASN A 213 4.58 -41.22 17.49
C ASN A 213 5.50 -40.51 16.48
N GLY A 214 6.52 -39.80 16.98
CA GLY A 214 7.59 -39.20 16.17
C GLY A 214 7.15 -38.00 15.35
N VAL A 215 6.08 -37.30 15.76
CA VAL A 215 5.66 -36.00 15.23
C VAL A 215 6.13 -34.93 16.23
N ARG A 216 7.32 -34.38 16.00
CA ARG A 216 7.85 -33.28 16.82
C ARG A 216 7.53 -31.93 16.18
N ALA A 217 7.36 -30.89 16.99
CA ALA A 217 7.10 -29.53 16.51
C ALA A 217 8.09 -29.07 15.41
N ALA A 218 9.37 -29.44 15.55
CA ALA A 218 10.42 -29.15 14.56
C ALA A 218 10.21 -29.83 13.19
N ASP A 219 9.57 -31.00 13.15
CA ASP A 219 9.27 -31.71 11.90
C ASP A 219 8.06 -31.09 11.18
N ILE A 220 7.10 -30.56 11.94
CA ILE A 220 5.94 -29.81 11.42
C ILE A 220 6.40 -28.50 10.79
N GLU A 221 7.38 -27.83 11.40
CA GLU A 221 7.99 -26.61 10.88
C GLU A 221 8.78 -26.86 9.58
N ARG A 222 9.52 -27.99 9.50
CA ARG A 222 10.37 -28.32 8.35
C ARG A 222 9.60 -28.88 7.15
N ASN A 223 8.50 -29.61 7.37
CA ASN A 223 7.67 -30.16 6.30
C ASN A 223 6.19 -30.31 6.72
N PRO A 224 5.38 -29.24 6.60
CA PRO A 224 4.02 -29.21 7.11
C PRO A 224 3.09 -30.19 6.38
N ALA A 225 3.29 -30.42 5.08
CA ALA A 225 2.47 -31.37 4.30
C ALA A 225 2.63 -32.81 4.82
N ARG A 226 3.87 -33.21 5.14
CA ARG A 226 4.15 -34.52 5.72
C ARG A 226 3.56 -34.67 7.13
N ALA A 227 3.58 -33.58 7.91
CA ALA A 227 3.00 -33.58 9.25
C ALA A 227 1.47 -33.72 9.24
N VAL A 228 0.76 -33.04 8.33
CA VAL A 228 -0.70 -33.19 8.15
C VAL A 228 -1.08 -34.64 7.87
N VAL A 229 -0.41 -35.28 6.91
CA VAL A 229 -0.69 -36.69 6.55
C VAL A 229 -0.45 -37.61 7.75
N ARG A 230 0.61 -37.37 8.52
CA ARG A 230 0.97 -38.20 9.67
C ARG A 230 0.00 -38.02 10.85
N ILE A 231 -0.38 -36.78 11.14
CA ILE A 231 -1.38 -36.45 12.18
C ILE A 231 -2.75 -37.01 11.79
N GLY A 232 -3.17 -36.87 10.53
CA GLY A 232 -4.42 -37.44 10.03
C GLY A 232 -4.46 -38.97 10.11
N LYS A 233 -3.31 -39.64 9.94
CA LYS A 233 -3.19 -41.10 10.14
C LYS A 233 -3.29 -41.48 11.62
N LEU A 234 -2.61 -40.74 12.49
CA LEU A 234 -2.64 -40.98 13.95
C LEU A 234 -4.04 -40.75 14.55
N LEU A 235 -4.77 -39.76 14.04
CA LEU A 235 -6.17 -39.53 14.43
C LEU A 235 -7.09 -40.64 13.93
N GLU A 236 -6.83 -41.20 12.74
CA GLU A 236 -7.57 -42.37 12.21
C GLU A 236 -7.40 -43.61 13.09
N GLU A 237 -6.19 -43.82 13.60
CA GLU A 237 -5.85 -44.96 14.45
C GLU A 237 -6.51 -44.87 15.83
N ILE A 238 -6.79 -43.66 16.33
CA ILE A 238 -7.53 -43.44 17.59
C ILE A 238 -9.02 -43.58 17.37
N ASP A 239 -9.59 -42.80 16.44
CA ASP A 239 -11.00 -42.84 16.09
C ASP A 239 -11.22 -42.14 14.73
N PRO A 240 -11.78 -42.85 13.74
CA PRO A 240 -12.06 -42.31 12.41
C PRO A 240 -12.83 -40.97 12.42
N ALA A 241 -13.69 -40.73 13.43
CA ALA A 241 -14.44 -39.48 13.55
C ALA A 241 -13.53 -38.26 13.81
N HIS A 242 -12.39 -38.45 14.49
CA HIS A 242 -11.42 -37.38 14.74
C HIS A 242 -10.68 -36.97 13.46
N ARG A 243 -10.38 -37.95 12.58
CA ARG A 243 -9.82 -37.66 11.25
C ARG A 243 -10.81 -36.88 10.39
N GLU A 244 -12.07 -37.31 10.32
CA GLU A 244 -13.08 -36.57 9.55
C GLU A 244 -13.34 -35.17 10.10
N ALA A 245 -13.26 -34.96 11.41
CA ALA A 245 -13.34 -33.64 12.02
C ALA A 245 -12.13 -32.77 11.62
N PHE A 246 -10.92 -33.34 11.70
CA PHE A 246 -9.68 -32.68 11.31
C PHE A 246 -9.67 -32.30 9.82
N ASP A 247 -10.07 -33.21 8.92
CA ASP A 247 -10.12 -32.98 7.48
C ASP A 247 -11.19 -31.95 7.10
N ARG A 248 -12.38 -32.00 7.72
CA ARG A 248 -13.43 -30.99 7.49
C ARG A 248 -13.02 -29.59 7.94
N LEU A 249 -12.32 -29.47 9.05
CA LEU A 249 -11.82 -28.19 9.56
C LEU A 249 -10.64 -27.67 8.75
N THR A 250 -9.69 -28.53 8.39
CA THR A 250 -8.58 -28.20 7.50
C THR A 250 -9.10 -27.75 6.14
N ALA A 251 -10.08 -28.45 5.57
CA ALA A 251 -10.74 -28.08 4.32
C ALA A 251 -11.58 -26.80 4.43
N ARG A 252 -12.25 -26.51 5.56
CA ARG A 252 -12.96 -25.25 5.79
C ARG A 252 -12.01 -24.06 5.91
N LYS A 253 -10.89 -24.22 6.62
CA LYS A 253 -9.89 -23.16 6.77
C LYS A 253 -9.17 -22.90 5.44
N LEU A 254 -8.78 -23.95 4.72
CA LEU A 254 -8.22 -23.85 3.37
C LEU A 254 -9.23 -23.25 2.36
N ARG A 255 -10.52 -23.62 2.42
CA ARG A 255 -11.56 -22.99 1.58
C ARG A 255 -11.85 -21.55 1.99
N GLY A 256 -11.80 -21.21 3.27
CA GLY A 256 -11.88 -19.83 3.73
C GLY A 256 -10.74 -19.00 3.14
N GLU A 257 -9.51 -19.53 3.17
CA GLU A 257 -8.36 -18.88 2.54
C GLU A 257 -8.43 -18.81 1.02
N LEU A 258 -9.02 -19.80 0.34
CA LEU A 258 -9.18 -19.83 -1.13
C LEU A 258 -10.35 -18.97 -1.63
N ALA A 259 -11.48 -18.93 -0.91
CA ALA A 259 -12.60 -18.04 -1.22
C ALA A 259 -12.24 -16.55 -0.97
N GLU A 260 -11.34 -16.30 -0.02
CA GLU A 260 -10.74 -14.97 0.21
C GLU A 260 -9.63 -14.63 -0.82
N ALA A 261 -9.09 -15.64 -1.51
CA ALA A 261 -8.10 -15.47 -2.59
C ALA A 261 -8.73 -15.16 -3.97
N SER A 262 -9.96 -15.62 -4.23
CA SER A 262 -10.79 -15.16 -5.37
C SER A 262 -11.34 -13.74 -5.20
#